data_AF-A0A1V5Z3K3-F1
#
_entry.id   AF-A0A1V5Z3K3-F1
#
_cell.length_a   1.000
_cell.length_b   1.000
_cell.length_c   1.000
_cell.angle_alpha   90.00
_cell.angle_beta   90.00
_cell.angle_gamma   90.00
#
_symmetry.space_group_name_H-M   'P 1'
#
loop_
_entity.id
_entity.type
_entity.pdbx_description
1 polymer ?
#
loop_
_entity_poly.entity_id
_entity_poly.type
_entity_poly.pdbx_seq_one_letter_code
_entity_poly.pdbx_strand_id
1 'polypeptide(L)'
;MLDAQTSFWTPTRIGAVIGVVLLVVLLAYLVSLPQNKFEDGDLLEPKYAADADLGYWMVDKYDQEVDVYHLLVVMEHPNGTYEWLDGDGIWLPRRAVEGTFNVIGTFDRRKANL
;
A
#
# COMPACT_ATOMS: atom_id res chain seq x y z
N MET A 1 5.58 17.29 -62.73
CA MET A 1 6.46 17.19 -61.54
C MET A 1 5.56 16.71 -60.40
N LEU A 2 5.50 15.40 -60.17
CA LEU A 2 4.69 14.80 -59.10
C LEU A 2 5.55 14.88 -57.85
N ASP A 3 5.21 15.80 -56.95
CA ASP A 3 5.83 15.88 -55.64
C ASP A 3 5.34 14.65 -54.86
N ALA A 4 6.14 13.58 -54.91
CA ALA A 4 5.93 12.42 -54.07
C ALA A 4 6.25 12.86 -52.65
N GLN A 5 5.25 13.45 -51.98
CA GLN A 5 5.29 13.73 -50.56
C GLN A 5 5.45 12.36 -49.88
N THR A 6 6.69 11.95 -49.65
CA THR A 6 7.02 10.73 -48.92
C THR A 6 6.47 10.93 -47.52
N SER A 7 5.26 10.40 -47.29
CA SER A 7 4.62 10.48 -45.99
C SER A 7 5.62 10.01 -44.96
N PHE A 8 5.97 10.90 -44.02
CA PHE A 8 6.86 10.62 -42.89
C PHE A 8 6.39 9.42 -42.07
N TRP A 9 5.12 9.05 -42.24
CA TRP A 9 4.40 7.96 -41.61
C TRP A 9 4.26 6.77 -42.56
N THR A 10 5.28 5.92 -42.59
CA THR A 10 5.14 4.57 -43.14
C THR A 10 4.26 3.72 -42.19
N PRO A 11 3.55 2.69 -42.68
CA PRO A 11 2.71 1.83 -41.85
C PRO A 11 3.45 1.24 -40.64
N THR A 12 4.72 0.87 -40.82
CA THR A 12 5.60 0.39 -39.75
C THR A 12 5.78 1.43 -38.65
N ARG A 13 5.97 2.70 -39.02
CA ARG A 13 6.16 3.80 -38.06
C ARG A 13 4.88 4.10 -37.28
N ILE A 14 3.72 4.01 -37.93
CA ILE A 14 2.42 4.15 -37.27
C ILE A 14 2.24 3.04 -36.23
N GLY A 15 2.51 1.78 -36.60
CA GLY A 15 2.43 0.65 -35.67
C GLY A 15 3.36 0.82 -34.46
N ALA A 16 4.60 1.28 -34.69
CA ALA A 16 5.55 1.54 -33.62
C ALA A 16 5.05 2.63 -32.65
N VAL A 17 4.50 3.73 -33.16
CA VAL A 17 3.97 4.81 -32.32
C VAL A 17 2.77 4.35 -31.52
N ILE A 18 1.83 3.61 -32.12
CA ILE A 18 0.70 3.03 -31.39
C ILE A 18 1.18 2.11 -30.27
N GLY A 19 2.14 1.23 -30.55
CA GLY A 19 2.73 0.34 -29.55
C GLY A 19 3.36 1.09 -28.38
N VAL A 20 4.13 2.16 -28.66
CA VAL A 20 4.74 3.00 -27.63
C VAL A 20 3.67 3.72 -26.79
N VAL A 21 2.65 4.29 -27.42
CA VAL A 21 1.57 4.98 -26.70
C VAL A 21 0.83 4.02 -25.77
N LEU A 22 0.50 2.81 -26.24
CA LEU A 22 -0.15 1.80 -25.42
C LEU A 22 0.72 1.37 -24.24
N LEU A 23 2.03 1.20 -24.46
CA LEU A 23 2.98 0.88 -23.39
C LEU A 23 3.03 2.00 -22.34
N VAL A 24 3.09 3.26 -22.76
CA VAL A 24 3.10 4.41 -21.85
C VAL A 24 1.80 4.47 -21.03
N VAL A 25 0.65 4.25 -21.66
CA VAL A 25 -0.65 4.22 -20.97
C VAL A 25 -0.70 3.08 -19.96
N LEU A 26 -0.21 1.89 -20.32
CA LEU A 26 -0.14 0.75 -19.41
C LEU A 26 0.76 1.03 -18.20
N LEU A 27 1.94 1.60 -18.43
CA LEU A 27 2.87 1.96 -17.35
C LEU A 27 2.28 3.04 -16.45
N ALA A 28 1.63 4.06 -17.02
CA ALA A 28 0.95 5.09 -16.23
C ALA A 28 -0.16 4.52 -15.37
N TYR A 29 -0.93 3.56 -15.90
CA TYR A 29 -1.94 2.84 -15.13
C TYR A 29 -1.32 2.05 -13.97
N LEU A 30 -0.25 1.28 -14.24
CA LEU A 30 0.45 0.50 -13.21
C LEU A 30 1.01 1.37 -12.08
N VAL A 31 1.61 2.52 -12.41
CA VAL A 31 2.16 3.46 -11.41
C VAL A 31 1.05 4.22 -10.67
N SER A 32 -0.16 4.33 -11.25
CA SER A 32 -1.32 4.92 -10.57
C SER A 32 -2.00 3.98 -9.57
N LEU A 33 -1.69 2.67 -9.61
CA LEU A 33 -2.25 1.72 -8.66
C LEU A 33 -1.74 2.01 -7.25
N PRO A 34 -2.60 1.90 -6.24
CA PRO A 34 -2.20 1.96 -4.84
C PRO A 34 -1.06 0.96 -4.56
N GLN A 35 0.10 1.47 -4.18
CA GLN A 35 1.27 0.64 -3.85
C GLN A 35 1.17 0.22 -2.39
N ASN A 36 1.23 -1.08 -2.13
CA ASN A 36 1.36 -1.55 -0.75
C ASN A 36 2.67 -1.01 -0.16
N LYS A 37 2.58 -0.39 1.01
CA LYS A 37 3.69 0.28 1.71
C LYS A 37 4.12 -0.47 2.97
N PHE A 38 3.26 -1.29 3.55
CA PHE A 38 3.52 -2.01 4.79
C PHE A 38 3.31 -3.51 4.58
N GLU A 39 4.06 -4.31 5.32
CA GLU A 39 3.95 -5.76 5.29
C GLU A 39 3.07 -6.29 6.43
N ASP A 40 2.53 -7.49 6.24
CA ASP A 40 1.84 -8.22 7.32
C ASP A 40 2.79 -8.37 8.52
N GLY A 41 2.33 -7.96 9.69
CA GLY A 41 3.07 -7.94 10.94
C GLY A 41 3.78 -6.63 11.24
N ASP A 42 3.78 -5.62 10.37
CA ASP A 42 4.39 -4.33 10.70
C ASP A 42 3.69 -3.68 11.90
N LEU A 43 4.48 -3.27 12.90
CA LEU A 43 4.00 -2.56 14.08
C LEU A 43 4.08 -1.05 13.86
N LEU A 44 2.94 -0.41 14.06
CA LEU A 44 2.66 0.98 13.81
C LEU A 44 2.30 1.65 15.13
N GLU A 45 2.98 2.75 15.44
CA GLU A 45 2.64 3.63 16.55
C GLU A 45 1.80 4.82 16.04
N PRO A 46 0.57 5.04 16.57
CA PRO A 46 -0.24 6.21 16.25
C PRO A 46 0.43 7.50 16.69
N LYS A 47 0.56 8.49 15.78
CA LYS A 47 1.06 9.82 16.16
C LYS A 47 0.05 10.68 16.91
N TYR A 48 -1.24 10.32 16.88
CA TYR A 48 -2.30 11.08 17.53
C TYR A 48 -2.56 10.55 18.94
N ALA A 49 -2.45 11.44 19.93
CA ALA A 49 -2.54 11.12 21.35
C ALA A 49 -3.85 10.43 21.76
N ALA A 50 -4.96 10.67 21.06
CA ALA A 50 -6.24 10.01 21.34
C ALA A 50 -6.23 8.50 21.03
N ASP A 51 -5.34 8.06 20.13
CA ASP A 51 -5.17 6.66 19.75
C ASP A 51 -3.98 6.00 20.48
N ALA A 52 -3.14 6.78 21.18
CA ALA A 52 -1.96 6.26 21.88
C ALA A 52 -2.34 5.40 23.11
N ASP A 53 -3.47 5.68 23.74
CA ASP A 53 -4.02 4.87 24.84
C ASP A 53 -4.53 3.49 24.38
N LEU A 54 -4.67 3.28 23.07
CA LEU A 54 -5.13 2.01 22.50
C LEU A 54 -3.97 1.03 22.25
N GLY A 55 -2.71 1.42 22.44
CA GLY A 55 -1.54 0.55 22.21
C GLY A 55 -0.97 0.64 20.79
N TYR A 56 -0.21 -0.37 20.39
CA TYR A 56 0.40 -0.45 19.07
C TYR A 56 -0.56 -1.07 18.07
N TRP A 57 -0.44 -0.73 16.78
CA TRP A 57 -1.28 -1.32 15.74
C TRP A 57 -0.43 -2.23 14.86
N MET A 58 -0.89 -3.42 14.55
CA MET A 58 -0.22 -4.36 13.65
C MET A 58 -0.95 -4.44 12.33
N VAL A 59 -0.24 -4.36 11.22
CA VAL A 59 -0.81 -4.65 9.90
C VAL A 59 -1.13 -6.13 9.79
N ASP A 60 -2.37 -6.47 9.48
CA ASP A 60 -2.81 -7.84 9.19
C ASP A 60 -2.90 -8.07 7.67
N LYS A 61 -3.60 -7.17 6.97
CA LYS A 61 -3.84 -7.29 5.53
C LYS A 61 -3.94 -5.92 4.85
N TYR A 62 -3.53 -5.86 3.58
CA TYR A 62 -3.79 -4.73 2.70
C TYR A 62 -4.85 -5.07 1.65
N ASP A 63 -5.87 -4.23 1.52
CA ASP A 63 -6.88 -4.30 0.46
C ASP A 63 -6.59 -3.25 -0.63
N GLN A 64 -6.10 -3.75 -1.78
CA GLN A 64 -5.72 -2.90 -2.91
C GLN A 64 -6.93 -2.33 -3.66
N GLU A 65 -8.13 -2.92 -3.56
CA GLU A 65 -9.33 -2.42 -4.26
C GLU A 65 -9.80 -1.09 -3.66
N VAL A 66 -9.63 -0.93 -2.35
CA VAL A 66 -10.05 0.26 -1.60
C VAL A 66 -8.89 1.10 -1.04
N ASP A 67 -7.64 0.66 -1.18
CA ASP A 67 -6.42 1.31 -0.66
C ASP A 67 -6.47 1.49 0.88
N VAL A 68 -6.75 0.39 1.59
CA VAL A 68 -6.92 0.37 3.06
C VAL A 68 -6.19 -0.81 3.71
N TYR A 69 -5.66 -0.60 4.92
CA TYR A 69 -5.07 -1.63 5.76
C TYR A 69 -6.04 -2.13 6.83
N HIS A 70 -6.03 -3.44 7.06
CA HIS A 70 -6.59 -4.11 8.22
C HIS A 70 -5.54 -4.05 9.32
N LEU A 71 -5.93 -3.47 10.46
CA LEU A 71 -5.04 -3.28 11.59
C LEU A 71 -5.59 -4.01 12.81
N LEU A 72 -4.72 -4.71 13.52
CA LEU A 72 -4.99 -5.34 14.81
C LEU A 72 -4.42 -4.47 15.92
N VAL A 73 -5.17 -4.32 17.01
CA VAL A 73 -4.67 -3.58 18.18
C VAL A 73 -3.85 -4.54 19.01
N VAL A 74 -2.58 -4.20 19.25
CA VAL A 74 -1.59 -5.00 19.96
C VAL A 74 -1.20 -4.32 21.25
N MET A 75 -1.32 -5.06 22.35
CA MET A 75 -0.82 -4.70 23.66
C MET A 75 0.45 -5.49 23.97
N GLU A 76 1.53 -4.78 24.31
CA GLU A 76 2.74 -5.41 24.83
C GLU A 76 2.64 -5.56 26.35
N HIS A 77 2.90 -6.77 26.85
CA HIS A 77 2.96 -7.03 28.27
C HIS A 77 4.39 -6.87 28.82
N PRO A 78 4.57 -6.59 30.12
CA PRO A 78 5.90 -6.44 30.74
C PRO A 78 6.82 -7.66 30.64
N ASN A 79 6.26 -8.84 30.33
CA ASN A 79 7.01 -10.08 30.11
C ASN A 79 7.55 -10.22 28.67
N GLY A 80 7.36 -9.21 27.80
CA GLY A 80 7.79 -9.21 26.40
C GLY A 80 6.94 -10.08 25.47
N THR A 81 5.75 -10.47 25.92
CA THR A 81 4.72 -11.12 25.09
C THR A 81 3.70 -10.10 24.63
N TYR A 82 3.00 -10.42 23.55
CA TYR A 82 2.00 -9.54 22.98
C TYR A 82 0.63 -10.24 22.98
N GLU A 83 -0.40 -9.46 23.30
CA GLU A 83 -1.81 -9.81 23.12
C GLU A 83 -2.38 -8.89 22.04
N TRP A 84 -3.28 -9.40 21.21
CA TRP A 84 -3.97 -8.57 20.24
C TRP A 84 -5.47 -8.82 20.31
N LEU A 85 -6.21 -7.72 20.14
CA LEU A 85 -7.64 -7.76 19.95
C LEU A 85 -7.90 -7.73 18.44
N ASP A 86 -8.65 -8.71 17.94
CA ASP A 86 -9.40 -8.56 16.70
C ASP A 86 -10.42 -7.44 16.93
N GLY A 87 -9.98 -6.20 16.77
CA GLY A 87 -10.73 -5.01 17.14
C GLY A 87 -11.96 -4.85 16.27
N ASP A 88 -13.10 -5.39 16.69
CA ASP A 88 -14.50 -5.18 16.24
C ASP A 88 -14.75 -4.98 14.73
N GLY A 89 -13.84 -5.40 13.86
CA GLY A 89 -13.91 -5.10 12.44
C GLY A 89 -14.11 -3.61 12.15
N ILE A 90 -13.56 -2.71 12.96
CA ILE A 90 -13.55 -1.28 12.60
C ILE A 90 -12.56 -1.15 11.46
N TRP A 91 -13.08 -1.32 10.25
CA TRP A 91 -12.51 -0.81 9.02
C TRP A 91 -12.26 0.66 9.29
N LEU A 92 -11.03 0.98 9.65
CA LEU A 92 -10.57 2.34 9.56
C LEU A 92 -10.20 2.45 8.08
N PRO A 93 -11.03 3.08 7.21
CA PRO A 93 -10.56 3.59 5.94
C PRO A 93 -9.61 4.75 6.25
N ARG A 94 -8.54 4.45 6.96
CA ARG A 94 -7.42 5.34 7.16
C ARG A 94 -6.52 4.97 6.01
N ARG A 95 -6.57 5.80 4.97
CA ARG A 95 -5.41 5.98 4.11
C ARG A 95 -4.24 6.14 5.06
N ALA A 96 -3.37 5.14 5.15
CA ALA A 96 -2.11 5.29 5.86
C ALA A 96 -1.26 6.23 5.00
N VAL A 97 -1.63 7.52 5.04
CA VAL A 97 -0.89 8.57 4.40
C VAL A 97 0.41 8.64 5.19
N GLU A 98 1.51 8.42 4.48
CA GLU A 98 2.86 8.57 4.98
C GLU A 98 2.94 9.80 5.88
N GLY A 99 3.12 9.58 7.19
CA GLY A 99 3.12 10.64 8.18
C GLY A 99 2.18 10.47 9.36
N THR A 100 1.16 9.59 9.34
CA THR A 100 0.24 9.41 10.48
C THR A 100 0.70 8.40 11.53
N PHE A 101 1.67 7.54 11.19
CA PHE A 101 2.21 6.50 12.05
C PHE A 101 3.75 6.49 12.01
N ASN A 102 4.38 5.95 13.04
CA ASN A 102 5.77 5.52 12.99
C ASN A 102 5.81 4.00 12.88
N VAL A 103 6.61 3.46 11.96
CA VAL A 103 6.94 2.03 12.00
C VAL A 103 7.95 1.84 13.12
N ILE A 104 7.56 1.08 14.13
CA ILE A 104 8.37 0.87 15.34
C ILE A 104 9.04 -0.51 15.36
N GLY A 105 8.66 -1.39 14.41
CA GLY A 105 9.25 -2.70 14.24
C GLY A 105 8.29 -3.65 13.52
N THR A 106 8.57 -4.94 13.68
CA THR A 106 7.74 -6.02 13.13
C THR A 106 7.35 -6.95 14.27
N PHE A 107 6.09 -7.33 14.28
CA PHE A 107 5.52 -8.27 15.24
C PHE A 107 6.12 -9.66 15.03
N ASP A 108 6.72 -10.22 16.09
CA ASP A 108 7.15 -11.61 16.08
C ASP A 108 5.99 -12.50 16.55
N ARG A 109 5.27 -13.12 15.61
CA ARG A 109 4.18 -14.08 15.90
C ARG A 109 4.61 -15.23 16.81
N ARG A 110 5.90 -15.50 17.00
CA ARG A 110 6.38 -16.52 17.96
C ARG A 110 6.30 -16.08 19.43
N LYS A 111 6.10 -14.78 19.67
CA LYS A 111 5.92 -14.18 21.00
C LYS A 111 4.46 -13.89 21.35
N ALA A 112 3.56 -14.27 20.45
CA ALA A 112 2.14 -14.30 20.69
C ALA A 112 1.82 -15.34 21.77
N ASN A 113 1.16 -14.93 22.86
CA ASN A 113 0.41 -15.87 23.69
C ASN A 113 -1.02 -15.89 23.16
N LEU A 114 -1.47 -17.07 22.72
CA LEU A 114 -2.86 -17.36 22.41
C LEU A 114 -3.67 -17.59 23.70
#